data_AF-Q9K9B6-F1
#
_entry.id   AF-Q9K9B6-F1
#
_cell.length_a   1.000
_cell.length_b   1.000
_cell.length_c   1.000
_cell.angle_alpha   90.00
_cell.angle_beta   90.00
_cell.angle_gamma   90.00
#
_symmetry.space_group_name_H-M   'P 1'
#
loop_
_entity.id
_entity.type
_entity.pdbx_description
1 polymer ?
#
loop_
_entity_poly.entity_id
_entity_poly.type
_entity_poly.pdbx_seq_one_letter_code
_entity_poly.pdbx_strand_id
1 'polypeptide(L)'
;MYEDLEWGDGFELFSVDEILLHYRYYNDWPKGWFPIGAGFDGDLLIIAPNKDRRGYIFWMETGDSFEEPNYIGNLKFDEWFNYFCIAQGSKFWEWY
;
A
#
# COMPACT_ATOMS: atom_id res chain seq x y z
N MET A 1 -9.53 -24.82 -22.01
CA MET A 1 -8.22 -24.14 -21.90
C MET A 1 -8.53 -22.90 -21.09
N TYR A 2 -8.38 -22.99 -19.77
CA TYR A 2 -8.54 -21.82 -18.91
C TYR A 2 -7.34 -20.93 -19.22
N GLU A 3 -7.62 -19.71 -19.64
CA GLU A 3 -6.63 -18.65 -19.69
C GLU A 3 -6.14 -18.50 -18.26
N ASP A 4 -4.91 -18.97 -18.01
CA ASP A 4 -4.10 -18.49 -16.92
C ASP A 4 -4.01 -16.98 -17.12
N LEU A 5 -4.97 -16.25 -16.53
CA LEU A 5 -4.85 -14.84 -16.24
C LEU A 5 -3.58 -14.74 -15.43
N GLU A 6 -2.50 -14.38 -16.09
CA GLU A 6 -1.24 -13.98 -15.48
C GLU A 6 -1.60 -13.04 -14.33
N TRP A 7 -1.45 -13.54 -13.10
CA TRP A 7 -1.49 -12.72 -11.89
C TRP A 7 -0.28 -11.81 -12.02
N GLY A 8 -0.49 -10.68 -12.71
CA GLY A 8 0.56 -9.71 -12.96
C GLY A 8 1.17 -9.35 -11.62
N ASP A 9 2.50 -9.35 -11.56
CA ASP A 9 3.29 -9.03 -10.37
C ASP A 9 3.21 -7.52 -9.99
N GLY A 10 2.07 -6.91 -10.30
CA GLY A 10 1.74 -5.51 -10.08
C GLY A 10 0.74 -5.35 -8.96
N PHE A 11 0.54 -4.10 -8.59
CA PHE A 11 -0.48 -3.68 -7.64
C PHE A 11 -1.14 -2.42 -8.21
N GLU A 12 -2.34 -2.13 -7.73
CA GLU A 12 -3.13 -1.01 -8.23
C GLU A 12 -3.30 0.04 -7.13
N LEU A 13 -3.20 1.31 -7.52
CA LEU A 13 -3.55 2.43 -6.66
C LEU A 13 -5.04 2.73 -6.79
N PHE A 14 -5.66 2.97 -5.64
CA PHE A 14 -7.07 3.33 -5.55
C PHE A 14 -7.30 4.79 -5.93
N SER A 15 -8.42 5.02 -6.59
CA SER A 15 -9.07 6.33 -6.63
C SER A 15 -9.51 6.76 -5.23
N VAL A 16 -9.76 8.06 -5.04
CA VAL A 16 -10.22 8.59 -3.74
C VAL A 16 -11.53 7.93 -3.28
N ASP A 17 -12.44 7.61 -4.20
CA ASP A 17 -13.71 6.96 -3.86
C ASP A 17 -13.50 5.51 -3.38
N GLU A 18 -12.58 4.79 -4.01
CA GLU A 18 -12.18 3.44 -3.58
C GLU A 18 -11.51 3.47 -2.21
N ILE A 19 -10.61 4.44 -1.95
CA ILE A 19 -10.02 4.65 -0.63
C ILE A 19 -11.12 4.81 0.43
N LEU A 20 -12.12 5.66 0.16
CA LEU A 20 -13.22 5.90 1.08
C LEU A 20 -14.14 4.68 1.25
N LEU A 21 -14.29 3.87 0.21
CA LEU A 21 -15.05 2.62 0.26
C LEU A 21 -14.33 1.59 1.15
N HIS A 22 -13.04 1.35 0.89
CA HIS A 22 -12.22 0.42 1.65
C HIS A 22 -12.03 0.86 3.11
N TYR A 23 -11.88 2.16 3.35
CA TYR A 23 -11.80 2.72 4.70
C TYR A 23 -13.08 2.45 5.52
N ARG A 24 -14.25 2.33 4.88
CA ARG A 24 -15.51 2.03 5.59
C ARG A 24 -15.71 0.56 5.89
N TYR A 25 -15.05 -0.35 5.17
CA TYR A 25 -15.23 -1.79 5.38
C TYR A 25 -14.62 -2.27 6.70
N TYR A 26 -13.59 -1.60 7.20
CA TYR A 26 -12.99 -1.89 8.50
C TYR A 26 -13.30 -0.74 9.46
N ASN A 27 -14.02 -1.04 10.54
CA ASN A 27 -14.40 -0.03 11.53
C ASN A 27 -13.25 0.37 12.47
N ASP A 28 -12.13 -0.36 12.43
CA ASP A 28 -11.07 -0.28 13.44
C ASP A 28 -9.78 0.38 12.94
N TRP A 29 -9.83 1.08 11.79
CA TRP A 29 -8.66 1.79 11.28
C TRP A 29 -8.14 2.82 12.31
N PRO A 30 -6.83 2.81 12.62
CA PRO A 30 -6.24 3.88 13.40
C PRO A 30 -6.36 5.23 12.68
N LYS A 31 -6.46 6.31 13.46
CA LYS A 31 -6.63 7.65 12.90
C LYS A 31 -5.49 8.01 11.94
N GLY A 32 -5.86 8.36 10.70
CA GLY A 32 -4.93 8.82 9.67
C GLY A 32 -4.31 7.70 8.84
N TRP A 33 -4.72 6.46 9.05
CA TRP A 33 -4.34 5.32 8.19
C TRP A 33 -5.33 5.23 7.04
N PHE A 34 -4.86 5.09 5.81
CA PHE A 34 -5.75 4.95 4.65
C PHE A 34 -5.25 3.83 3.73
N PRO A 35 -6.14 2.93 3.29
CA PRO A 35 -5.80 2.00 2.23
C PRO A 35 -5.77 2.76 0.90
N ILE A 36 -4.61 2.84 0.25
CA ILE A 36 -4.36 3.60 -0.97
C ILE A 36 -4.17 2.71 -2.21
N GLY A 37 -4.15 1.40 -2.03
CA GLY A 37 -4.04 0.44 -3.13
C GLY A 37 -4.20 -0.99 -2.65
N ALA A 38 -4.22 -1.92 -3.60
CA ALA A 38 -4.23 -3.35 -3.33
C ALA A 38 -3.24 -4.08 -4.23
N GLY A 39 -2.61 -5.11 -3.66
CA GLY A 39 -1.63 -5.96 -4.33
C GLY A 39 -1.98 -7.45 -4.18
N PHE A 40 -0.92 -8.25 -4.06
CA PHE A 40 -0.94 -9.71 -3.97
C PHE A 40 -1.93 -10.22 -2.91
N ASP A 41 -2.71 -11.25 -3.25
CA ASP A 41 -3.55 -12.01 -2.32
C ASP A 41 -4.49 -11.20 -1.40
N GLY A 42 -4.85 -9.97 -1.82
CA GLY A 42 -5.76 -9.10 -1.08
C GLY A 42 -5.08 -8.17 -0.09
N ASP A 43 -3.74 -8.09 -0.13
CA ASP A 43 -2.96 -7.16 0.68
C ASP A 43 -3.28 -5.71 0.30
N LEU A 44 -3.36 -4.86 1.32
CA LEU A 44 -3.63 -3.45 1.15
C LEU A 44 -2.34 -2.64 1.29
N LEU A 45 -2.12 -1.74 0.35
CA LEU A 45 -1.09 -0.71 0.49
C LEU A 45 -1.67 0.39 1.39
N ILE A 46 -1.09 0.58 2.56
CA ILE A 46 -1.55 1.54 3.55
C ILE A 46 -0.62 2.74 3.59
N ILE A 47 -1.19 3.95 3.58
CA ILE A 47 -0.50 5.15 4.03
C ILE A 47 -0.86 5.43 5.49
N ALA A 48 0.14 5.61 6.35
CA ALA A 48 -0.06 5.90 7.77
C ALA A 48 1.00 6.86 8.33
N PRO A 49 0.67 7.63 9.39
CA PRO A 49 1.65 8.46 10.07
C PRO A 49 2.67 7.59 10.82
N ASN A 50 3.95 7.72 10.48
CA ASN A 50 5.03 7.18 11.29
C ASN A 50 5.50 8.20 12.34
N LYS A 51 5.66 7.75 13.60
CA LYS A 51 6.14 8.57 14.73
C LYS A 51 7.52 9.18 14.45
N ASP A 52 8.39 8.45 13.75
CA ASP A 52 9.73 8.90 13.41
C ASP A 52 9.77 9.78 12.15
N ARG A 53 8.62 10.00 11.50
CA ARG A 53 8.46 10.70 10.21
C ARG A 53 9.36 10.12 9.12
N ARG A 54 9.63 8.82 9.23
CA ARG A 54 10.56 8.07 8.40
C ARG A 54 9.83 6.90 7.76
N GLY A 55 9.42 7.04 6.50
CA GLY A 55 8.50 6.09 5.86
C GLY A 55 7.04 6.34 6.26
N TYR A 56 6.12 6.23 5.31
CA TYR A 56 4.68 6.45 5.53
C TYR A 56 3.81 5.37 4.89
N ILE A 57 4.41 4.44 4.16
CA ILE A 57 3.68 3.48 3.34
C ILE A 57 4.12 2.07 3.75
N PHE A 58 3.20 1.13 3.86
CA PHE A 58 3.48 -0.28 4.13
C PHE A 58 2.42 -1.18 3.51
N TRP A 59 2.74 -2.46 3.35
CA TRP A 59 1.77 -3.50 3.00
C TRP A 59 1.14 -4.05 4.26
N MET A 60 -0.17 -4.28 4.24
CA MET A 60 -0.92 -4.86 5.34
C MET A 60 -1.75 -6.04 4.86
N GLU A 61 -1.50 -7.20 5.45
CA GLU A 61 -2.25 -8.42 5.19
C GLU A 61 -3.51 -8.49 6.08
N THR A 62 -4.47 -9.32 5.70
CA THR A 62 -5.64 -9.57 6.55
C THR A 62 -5.22 -10.28 7.83
N GLY A 63 -5.41 -9.61 8.97
CA GLY A 63 -5.10 -10.17 10.29
C GLY A 63 -3.84 -9.57 10.94
N ASP A 64 -3.12 -8.70 10.22
CA ASP A 64 -1.98 -7.96 10.77
C ASP A 64 -2.37 -7.05 11.93
N SER A 65 -1.42 -6.86 12.85
CA SER A 65 -1.56 -5.93 13.96
C SER A 65 -1.30 -4.49 13.52
N PHE A 66 -2.12 -3.55 14.00
CA PHE A 66 -1.87 -2.12 13.81
C PHE A 66 -0.71 -1.55 14.65
N GLU A 67 -0.15 -2.34 15.57
CA GLU A 67 0.86 -1.84 16.52
C GLU A 67 2.27 -1.78 15.93
N GLU A 68 2.60 -2.67 14.99
CA GLU A 68 3.96 -2.83 14.44
C GLU A 68 3.99 -2.84 12.90
N PRO A 69 3.55 -1.75 12.22
CA PRO A 69 3.58 -1.68 10.77
C PRO A 69 5.01 -1.71 10.21
N ASN A 70 5.23 -2.50 9.17
CA ASN A 70 6.54 -2.63 8.50
C ASN A 70 6.65 -1.68 7.30
N TYR A 71 7.13 -0.46 7.54
CA TYR A 71 7.23 0.58 6.52
C TYR A 71 8.18 0.25 5.37
N ILE A 72 7.69 0.49 4.15
CA ILE A 72 8.44 0.40 2.90
C ILE A 72 9.42 1.58 2.84
N GLY A 73 10.69 1.26 3.09
CA GLY A 73 11.77 2.23 3.04
C GLY A 73 11.58 3.40 4.02
N ASN A 74 12.24 4.50 3.71
CA ASN A 74 12.25 5.69 4.55
C ASN A 74 11.91 6.94 3.72
N LEU A 75 10.77 6.87 3.01
CA LEU A 75 10.31 7.90 2.08
C LEU A 75 9.00 8.54 2.55
N LYS A 76 8.82 9.81 2.25
CA LYS A 76 7.51 10.45 2.27
C LYS A 76 6.67 9.98 1.09
N PHE A 77 5.35 10.21 1.16
CA PHE A 77 4.45 9.79 0.09
C PHE A 77 4.78 10.42 -1.27
N ASP A 78 5.10 11.71 -1.30
CA ASP A 78 5.48 12.43 -2.53
C ASP A 78 6.77 11.88 -3.15
N GLU A 79 7.75 11.53 -2.32
CA GLU A 79 9.00 10.91 -2.77
C GLU A 79 8.74 9.49 -3.32
N TRP A 80 7.98 8.68 -2.58
CA TRP A 80 7.60 7.34 -3.01
C TRP A 80 6.81 7.36 -4.33
N PHE A 81 5.81 8.24 -4.44
CA PHE A 81 4.96 8.34 -5.63
C PHE A 81 5.75 8.78 -6.87
N ASN A 82 6.68 9.73 -6.70
CA ASN A 82 7.56 10.14 -7.79
C ASN A 82 8.42 8.97 -8.31
N TYR A 83 9.02 8.19 -7.40
CA TYR A 83 9.80 7.01 -7.78
C TYR A 83 8.93 5.91 -8.38
N PHE A 84 7.72 5.71 -7.88
CA PHE A 84 6.75 4.79 -8.43
C PHE A 84 6.42 5.12 -9.90
N CYS A 85 6.19 6.40 -10.22
CA CYS A 85 5.98 6.86 -11.59
C CYS A 85 7.22 6.63 -12.48
N ILE A 86 8.43 6.93 -11.99
CA ILE A 86 9.68 6.73 -12.74
C ILE A 86 9.94 5.25 -13.00
N ALA A 87 9.67 4.39 -12.02
CA ALA A 87 9.82 2.95 -12.10
C ALA A 87 8.71 2.26 -12.92
N GLN A 88 7.77 3.03 -13.47
CA GLN A 88 6.65 2.54 -14.29
C GLN A 88 5.86 1.43 -13.60
N GLY A 89 5.59 1.59 -12.30
CA GLY A 89 4.85 0.59 -11.53
C GLY A 89 5.68 -0.52 -10.92
N SER A 90 6.98 -0.61 -11.22
CA SER A 90 7.87 -1.63 -10.64
C SER A 90 8.14 -1.37 -9.15
N LYS A 91 8.31 -2.44 -8.36
CA LYS A 91 8.60 -2.43 -6.91
C LYS A 91 10.02 -1.91 -6.61
N PHE A 92 10.28 -0.63 -6.88
CA PHE A 92 11.61 -0.02 -6.79
C PHE A 92 12.25 -0.09 -5.38
N TRP A 93 11.44 -0.30 -4.35
CA TRP A 93 11.89 -0.46 -2.98
C TRP A 93 12.54 -1.83 -2.69
N GLU A 94 12.44 -2.80 -3.60
CA GLU A 94 13.06 -4.13 -3.50
C GLU A 94 14.38 -4.24 -4.27
N TRP A 95 14.86 -3.17 -4.90
CA TRP A 95 16.04 -3.19 -5.76
C TRP A 95 17.38 -3.19 -5.02
N TYR A 96 17.39 -3.46 -3.70
CA TYR A 96 18.58 -3.39 -2.83
C TYR A 96 18.70 -4.59 -1.90
#